data_AF-A0A2S9WX98-F1
#
_entry.id   AF-A0A2S9WX98-F1
#
_cell.length_a   1.000
_cell.length_b   1.000
_cell.length_c   1.000
_cell.angle_alpha   90.00
_cell.angle_beta   90.00
_cell.angle_gamma   90.00
#
_symmetry.space_group_name_H-M   'P 1'
#
loop_
_entity.id
_entity.type
_entity.pdbx_description
1 polymer ?
#
loop_
_entity_poly.entity_id
_entity_poly.type
_entity_poly.pdbx_seq_one_letter_code
_entity_poly.pdbx_strand_id
1 'polypeptide(L)'
;MNRAIDIALQDYGLKEVPGANHEQKIIQMFKDAGHSWVQDDETAWCSAFVNSVHHKACLPLSRKLNAISWLEIGEPVTDPVVGDVVVFWRKFKGSGYGHVGFYINETDTHIRVLGGNQSNEVNIALYPKDRLEGYRRFKQIEE
;
A
#
# COMPACT_ATOMS: atom_id res chain seq x y z
N MET A 1 10.87 14.53 -7.54
CA MET A 1 9.49 14.01 -7.55
C MET A 1 9.54 12.62 -6.93
N ASN A 2 8.61 12.27 -6.03
CA ASN A 2 8.64 10.99 -5.34
C ASN A 2 8.24 9.88 -6.34
N ARG A 3 9.21 9.14 -6.89
CA ARG A 3 8.98 8.13 -7.94
C ARG A 3 7.89 7.09 -7.57
N ALA A 4 7.74 6.77 -6.28
CA ALA A 4 6.70 5.85 -5.82
C ALA A 4 5.29 6.38 -6.09
N ILE A 5 5.05 7.69 -5.88
CA ILE A 5 3.72 8.26 -6.11
C ILE A 5 3.36 8.29 -7.59
N ASP A 6 4.34 8.61 -8.45
CA ASP A 6 4.13 8.65 -9.89
C ASP A 6 3.76 7.26 -10.44
N ILE A 7 4.40 6.21 -9.92
CA ILE A 7 4.08 4.81 -10.27
C ILE A 7 2.72 4.41 -9.70
N ALA A 8 2.43 4.72 -8.44
CA ALA A 8 1.15 4.41 -7.82
C ALA A 8 -0.03 5.03 -8.57
N LEU A 9 0.12 6.27 -9.05
CA LEU A 9 -0.92 6.98 -9.81
C LEU A 9 -1.18 6.41 -11.20
N GLN A 10 -0.22 5.70 -11.82
CA GLN A 10 -0.45 4.99 -13.09
C GLN A 10 -1.49 3.87 -12.96
N ASP A 11 -1.69 3.40 -11.73
CA ASP A 11 -2.62 2.33 -11.41
C ASP A 11 -3.95 2.88 -10.85
N TYR A 12 -4.11 4.21 -10.76
CA TYR A 12 -5.34 4.84 -10.25
C TYR A 12 -6.57 4.42 -11.06
N GLY A 13 -7.63 3.99 -10.37
CA GLY A 13 -8.85 3.47 -10.99
C GLY A 13 -8.80 1.98 -11.35
N LEU A 14 -7.66 1.30 -11.13
CA LEU A 14 -7.59 -0.16 -11.31
C LEU A 14 -8.52 -0.85 -10.31
N LYS A 15 -9.41 -1.72 -10.81
CA LYS A 15 -10.41 -2.45 -10.03
C LYS A 15 -10.20 -3.95 -10.16
N GLU A 16 -10.55 -4.68 -9.11
CA GLU A 16 -10.72 -6.13 -9.23
C GLU A 16 -11.92 -6.47 -10.12
N VAL A 17 -11.91 -7.67 -10.70
CA VAL A 17 -13.01 -8.19 -11.51
C VAL A 17 -13.71 -9.28 -10.70
N PRO A 18 -15.00 -9.12 -10.35
CA PRO A 18 -15.69 -10.14 -9.57
C PRO A 18 -15.94 -11.40 -10.42
N GLY A 19 -15.80 -12.57 -9.79
CA GLY A 19 -16.17 -13.86 -10.37
C GLY A 19 -14.97 -14.65 -10.90
N ALA A 20 -15.18 -15.43 -11.96
CA ALA A 20 -14.18 -16.38 -12.47
C ALA A 20 -13.05 -15.74 -13.31
N ASN A 21 -13.13 -14.43 -13.57
CA ASN A 21 -12.10 -13.66 -14.26
C ASN A 21 -11.39 -12.79 -13.25
N HIS A 22 -10.06 -12.69 -13.37
CA HIS A 22 -9.24 -11.90 -12.45
C HIS A 22 -8.47 -10.82 -13.21
N GLU A 23 -8.34 -9.65 -12.58
CA GLU A 23 -7.53 -8.56 -13.14
C GLU A 23 -6.05 -8.94 -13.13
N GLN A 24 -5.48 -9.14 -14.33
CA GLN A 24 -4.11 -9.63 -14.51
C GLN A 24 -3.07 -8.69 -13.89
N LYS A 25 -3.37 -7.39 -13.84
CA LYS A 25 -2.50 -6.41 -13.20
C LYS A 25 -2.43 -6.60 -11.68
N ILE A 26 -3.53 -6.98 -11.03
CA ILE A 26 -3.55 -7.31 -9.59
C ILE A 26 -2.78 -8.60 -9.32
N ILE A 27 -2.95 -9.63 -10.18
CA ILE A 27 -2.13 -10.85 -10.11
C ILE A 27 -0.63 -10.52 -10.26
N GLN A 28 -0.28 -9.60 -11.18
CA GLN A 28 1.10 -9.16 -11.33
C GLN A 28 1.62 -8.44 -10.08
N MET A 29 0.79 -7.69 -9.35
CA MET A 29 1.19 -7.07 -8.08
C MET A 29 1.58 -8.12 -7.02
N PHE A 30 0.86 -9.24 -6.96
CA PHE A 30 1.25 -10.36 -6.09
C PHE A 30 2.58 -10.98 -6.53
N LYS A 31 2.81 -11.16 -7.83
CA LYS A 31 4.10 -11.64 -8.36
C LYS A 31 5.26 -10.72 -8.00
N ASP A 32 5.09 -9.41 -8.18
CA ASP A 32 6.10 -8.39 -7.82
C ASP A 32 6.43 -8.43 -6.31
N ALA A 33 5.44 -8.75 -5.47
CA ALA A 33 5.60 -8.93 -4.03
C ALA A 33 6.28 -10.27 -3.64
N GLY A 34 6.53 -11.17 -4.60
CA GLY A 34 7.10 -12.51 -4.35
C GLY A 34 6.05 -13.60 -4.07
N HIS A 35 4.78 -13.33 -4.32
CA HIS A 35 3.62 -14.19 -4.05
C HIS A 35 2.95 -14.70 -5.33
N SER A 36 3.74 -15.24 -6.28
CA SER A 36 3.25 -15.73 -7.57
C SER A 36 2.26 -16.91 -7.50
N TRP A 37 2.08 -17.50 -6.32
CA TRP A 37 1.10 -18.54 -6.04
C TRP A 37 -0.33 -18.00 -5.85
N VAL A 38 -0.49 -16.68 -5.61
CA VAL A 38 -1.81 -16.04 -5.56
C VAL A 38 -2.27 -15.77 -6.99
N GLN A 39 -3.43 -16.31 -7.36
CA GLN A 39 -3.98 -16.24 -8.71
C GLN A 39 -5.38 -15.60 -8.75
N ASP A 40 -5.86 -15.10 -7.61
CA ASP A 40 -7.12 -14.37 -7.45
C ASP A 40 -6.87 -12.90 -7.09
N ASP A 41 -7.88 -12.06 -7.30
CA ASP A 41 -7.91 -10.64 -6.91
C ASP A 41 -8.81 -10.38 -5.68
N GLU A 42 -9.39 -11.42 -5.10
CA GLU A 42 -10.21 -11.36 -3.88
C GLU A 42 -9.35 -11.37 -2.59
N THR A 43 -8.13 -11.92 -2.66
CA THR A 43 -7.14 -11.85 -1.58
C THR A 43 -6.75 -10.40 -1.31
N ALA A 44 -6.70 -10.00 -0.04
CA ALA A 44 -6.40 -8.62 0.33
C ALA A 44 -5.07 -8.12 -0.28
N TRP A 45 -5.16 -7.23 -1.28
CA TRP A 45 -4.03 -6.84 -2.11
C TRP A 45 -3.46 -5.43 -1.82
N CYS A 46 -3.84 -4.79 -0.71
CA CYS A 46 -3.29 -3.48 -0.34
C CYS A 46 -1.76 -3.51 -0.17
N SER A 47 -1.22 -4.53 0.50
CA SER A 47 0.23 -4.71 0.64
C SER A 47 0.89 -5.18 -0.65
N ALA A 48 0.21 -5.98 -1.48
CA ALA A 48 0.70 -6.40 -2.79
C ALA A 48 0.89 -5.19 -3.71
N PHE A 49 -0.07 -4.26 -3.72
CA PHE A 49 0.02 -2.99 -4.43
C PHE A 49 1.24 -2.18 -4.00
N VAL A 50 1.42 -1.95 -2.70
CA VAL A 50 2.56 -1.15 -2.19
C VAL A 50 3.89 -1.85 -2.51
N ASN A 51 3.97 -3.19 -2.41
CA ASN A 51 5.17 -3.95 -2.81
C ASN A 51 5.45 -3.82 -4.32
N SER A 52 4.44 -3.90 -5.18
CA SER A 52 4.60 -3.72 -6.64
C SER A 52 5.09 -2.32 -6.99
N VAL A 53 4.56 -1.28 -6.34
CA VAL A 53 5.03 0.09 -6.52
C VAL A 53 6.50 0.23 -6.07
N HIS A 54 6.86 -0.33 -4.90
CA HIS A 54 8.25 -0.30 -4.41
C HIS A 54 9.20 -1.06 -5.34
N HIS A 55 8.78 -2.22 -5.84
CA HIS A 55 9.53 -3.01 -6.83
C HIS A 55 9.86 -2.17 -8.07
N LYS A 56 8.85 -1.55 -8.69
CA LYS A 56 9.00 -0.71 -9.89
C LYS A 56 9.81 0.58 -9.62
N ALA A 57 9.80 1.06 -8.38
CA ALA A 57 10.53 2.24 -7.93
C ALA A 57 11.97 1.96 -7.49
N CYS A 58 12.41 0.69 -7.48
CA CYS A 58 13.69 0.25 -6.89
C CYS A 58 13.84 0.65 -5.41
N LEU A 59 12.77 0.48 -4.64
CA LEU A 59 12.71 0.73 -3.20
C LEU A 59 12.66 -0.60 -2.42
N PRO A 60 13.04 -0.62 -1.13
CA PRO A 60 12.89 -1.79 -0.28
C PRO A 60 11.45 -2.31 -0.23
N LEU A 61 11.29 -3.64 -0.24
CA LEU A 61 9.99 -4.32 -0.18
C LEU A 61 9.78 -4.94 1.19
N SER A 62 8.54 -4.94 1.69
CA SER A 62 8.19 -5.76 2.87
C SER A 62 8.16 -7.25 2.54
N ARG A 63 7.88 -7.58 1.27
CA ARG A 63 7.68 -8.96 0.74
C ARG A 63 6.61 -9.75 1.49
N LYS A 64 5.72 -9.07 2.21
CA LYS A 64 4.65 -9.68 2.99
C LYS A 64 3.32 -9.05 2.60
N LEU A 65 2.26 -9.86 2.64
CA LEU A 65 0.90 -9.40 2.30
C LEU A 65 0.18 -8.70 3.47
N ASN A 66 0.72 -8.75 4.69
CA ASN A 66 0.14 -8.05 5.83
C ASN A 66 0.64 -6.60 5.92
N ALA A 67 -0.29 -5.65 6.06
CA ALA A 67 0.02 -4.22 6.14
C ALA A 67 0.97 -3.86 7.30
N ILE A 68 0.84 -4.54 8.44
CA ILE A 68 1.65 -4.28 9.64
C ILE A 68 3.15 -4.53 9.40
N SER A 69 3.53 -5.41 8.45
CA SER A 69 4.94 -5.65 8.14
C SER A 69 5.71 -4.42 7.67
N TRP A 70 5.03 -3.43 7.13
CA TRP A 70 5.65 -2.20 6.68
C TRP A 70 6.22 -1.38 7.83
N LEU A 71 5.76 -1.60 9.08
CA LEU A 71 6.31 -0.92 10.26
C LEU A 71 7.75 -1.35 10.58
N GLU A 72 8.19 -2.51 10.10
CA GLU A 72 9.51 -3.10 10.37
C GLU A 72 10.61 -2.62 9.41
N ILE A 73 10.26 -1.85 8.37
CA ILE A 73 11.18 -1.39 7.33
C ILE A 73 10.98 0.09 7.01
N GLY A 74 12.02 0.71 6.45
CA GLY A 74 12.03 2.15 6.17
C GLY A 74 12.27 3.00 7.42
N GLU A 75 12.42 4.30 7.20
CA GLU A 75 12.68 5.28 8.26
C GLU A 75 11.35 5.72 8.89
N PRO A 76 11.14 5.57 10.21
CA PRO A 76 9.95 6.10 10.87
C PRO A 76 9.97 7.64 10.88
N VAL A 77 8.86 8.26 10.50
CA VAL A 77 8.71 9.72 10.45
C VAL A 77 7.42 10.19 11.13
N THR A 78 7.44 11.40 11.68
CA THR A 78 6.26 12.07 12.25
C THR A 78 5.74 13.22 11.39
N ASP A 79 6.53 13.66 10.42
CA ASP A 79 6.19 14.70 9.43
C ASP A 79 6.19 14.06 8.04
N PRO A 80 5.09 13.37 7.66
CA PRO A 80 5.02 12.64 6.39
C PRO A 80 4.94 13.59 5.21
N VAL A 81 5.57 13.18 4.10
CA VAL A 81 5.45 13.85 2.80
C VAL A 81 4.78 12.94 1.79
N VAL A 82 4.29 13.52 0.70
CA VAL A 82 3.62 12.77 -0.38
C VAL A 82 4.46 11.57 -0.81
N GLY A 83 3.85 10.38 -0.78
CA GLY A 83 4.46 9.11 -1.16
C GLY A 83 5.22 8.39 -0.04
N ASP A 84 5.27 8.92 1.18
CA ASP A 84 5.62 8.10 2.35
C ASP A 84 4.58 7.00 2.53
N VAL A 85 5.00 5.82 2.98
CA VAL A 85 4.09 4.73 3.31
C VAL A 85 3.37 5.05 4.61
N VAL A 86 2.06 4.85 4.63
CA VAL A 86 1.21 5.00 5.82
C VAL A 86 0.58 3.66 6.16
N VAL A 87 0.63 3.29 7.45
CA VAL A 87 0.10 2.03 7.97
C VAL A 87 -0.97 2.30 9.01
N PHE A 88 -2.07 1.57 8.92
CA PHE A 88 -3.19 1.63 9.85
C PHE A 88 -3.48 0.26 10.45
N TRP A 89 -4.03 0.22 11.67
CA TRP A 89 -4.67 -0.97 12.19
C TRP A 89 -6.12 -1.09 11.71
N ARG A 90 -6.65 -2.32 11.71
CA ARG A 90 -8.05 -2.65 11.45
C ARG A 90 -8.59 -3.55 12.56
N LYS A 91 -9.93 -3.65 12.64
CA LYS A 91 -10.68 -4.38 13.69
C LYS A 91 -10.51 -3.77 15.09
N PHE A 92 -9.33 -3.91 15.69
CA PHE A 92 -8.92 -3.29 16.94
C PHE A 92 -7.41 -3.11 16.98
N LYS A 93 -6.92 -2.18 17.79
CA LYS A 93 -5.48 -1.91 17.93
C LYS A 93 -4.74 -3.16 18.44
N GLY A 94 -3.67 -3.55 17.77
CA GLY A 94 -2.90 -4.77 18.10
C GLY A 94 -3.47 -6.08 17.52
N SER A 95 -4.53 -6.03 16.72
CA SER A 95 -5.12 -7.25 16.12
C SER A 95 -4.23 -7.94 15.06
N GLY A 96 -3.18 -7.25 14.59
CA GLY A 96 -2.36 -7.69 13.46
C GLY A 96 -3.00 -7.46 12.08
N TYR A 97 -4.30 -7.12 12.02
CA TYR A 97 -4.98 -6.70 10.78
C TYR A 97 -4.71 -5.22 10.54
N GLY A 98 -4.45 -4.84 9.30
CA GLY A 98 -4.15 -3.46 8.96
C GLY A 98 -4.49 -3.07 7.53
N HIS A 99 -4.19 -1.81 7.21
CA HIS A 99 -4.23 -1.26 5.86
C HIS A 99 -2.93 -0.51 5.59
N VAL A 100 -2.49 -0.48 4.34
CA VAL A 100 -1.28 0.23 3.92
C VAL A 100 -1.52 0.93 2.59
N GLY A 101 -0.91 2.10 2.43
CA GLY A 101 -0.90 2.86 1.19
C GLY A 101 0.12 3.98 1.24
N PHE A 102 -0.02 4.95 0.35
CA PHE A 102 0.84 6.11 0.24
C PHE A 102 0.13 7.35 0.78
N TYR A 103 0.81 8.09 1.64
CA TYR A 103 0.35 9.36 2.17
C TYR A 103 0.24 10.40 1.05
N ILE A 104 -0.87 11.15 1.02
CA ILE A 104 -1.11 12.28 0.11
C ILE A 104 -1.12 13.59 0.89
N ASN A 105 -2.03 13.72 1.85
CA ASN A 105 -2.11 14.83 2.78
C ASN A 105 -3.01 14.42 3.96
N GLU A 106 -3.27 15.33 4.88
CA GLU A 106 -4.18 15.08 5.99
C GLU A 106 -4.97 16.33 6.39
N THR A 107 -6.04 16.06 7.14
CA THR A 107 -6.85 17.03 7.88
C THR A 107 -6.61 16.82 9.38
N ASP A 108 -7.30 17.56 10.24
CA ASP A 108 -7.19 17.38 11.69
C ASP A 108 -7.58 15.97 12.16
N THR A 109 -8.47 15.30 11.43
CA THR A 109 -9.06 14.01 11.87
C THR A 109 -8.76 12.84 10.95
N HIS A 110 -8.41 13.09 9.69
CA HIS A 110 -8.25 12.06 8.67
C HIS A 110 -7.01 12.26 7.80
N ILE A 111 -6.47 11.16 7.30
CA ILE A 111 -5.36 11.09 6.35
C ILE A 111 -5.90 10.66 4.99
N ARG A 112 -5.50 11.34 3.91
CA ARG A 112 -5.76 10.91 2.53
C ARG A 112 -4.68 9.95 2.08
N VAL A 113 -5.12 8.80 1.60
CA VAL A 113 -4.27 7.65 1.29
C VAL A 113 -4.54 7.18 -0.12
N LEU A 114 -3.51 7.20 -0.97
CA LEU A 114 -3.52 6.48 -2.24
C LEU A 114 -3.16 5.03 -1.97
N GLY A 115 -4.09 4.10 -2.14
CA GLY A 115 -3.88 2.70 -1.79
C GLY A 115 -4.65 1.75 -2.69
N GLY A 116 -4.15 0.53 -2.77
CA GLY A 116 -4.84 -0.58 -3.43
C GLY A 116 -5.83 -1.27 -2.50
N ASN A 117 -6.78 -1.98 -3.10
CA ASN A 117 -7.88 -2.67 -2.45
C ASN A 117 -8.74 -1.78 -1.53
N GLN A 118 -8.85 -0.50 -1.87
CA GLN A 118 -9.71 0.44 -1.17
C GLN A 118 -11.05 0.46 -1.88
N SER A 119 -12.07 -0.18 -1.30
CA SER A 119 -13.31 -0.49 -2.02
C SER A 119 -13.04 -1.21 -3.33
N ASN A 120 -12.14 -2.21 -3.28
CA ASN A 120 -11.81 -3.10 -4.40
C ASN A 120 -11.16 -2.37 -5.60
N GLU A 121 -10.52 -1.23 -5.32
CA GLU A 121 -9.91 -0.34 -6.31
C GLU A 121 -8.59 0.27 -5.80
N VAL A 122 -7.72 0.70 -6.71
CA VAL A 122 -6.68 1.70 -6.43
C VAL A 122 -7.29 3.10 -6.49
N ASN A 123 -7.47 3.74 -5.33
CA ASN A 123 -8.03 5.09 -5.26
C ASN A 123 -7.43 5.91 -4.12
N ILE A 124 -7.94 7.13 -3.91
CA ILE A 124 -7.64 7.94 -2.74
C ILE A 124 -8.82 7.87 -1.78
N ALA A 125 -8.57 7.38 -0.56
CA ALA A 125 -9.57 7.27 0.48
C ALA A 125 -9.12 7.96 1.79
N LEU A 126 -10.08 8.30 2.64
CA LEU A 126 -9.85 8.91 3.95
C LEU A 126 -9.79 7.83 5.02
N TYR A 127 -8.75 7.86 5.84
CA TYR A 127 -8.58 7.00 7.00
C TYR A 127 -8.47 7.86 8.27
N PRO A 128 -9.18 7.51 9.36
CA PRO A 128 -9.14 8.30 10.57
C PRO A 128 -7.77 8.17 11.26
N LYS A 129 -7.28 9.28 11.82
CA LYS A 129 -5.96 9.35 12.47
C LYS A 129 -5.82 8.46 13.70
N ASP A 130 -6.94 8.14 14.38
CA ASP A 130 -6.96 7.20 15.51
C ASP A 130 -6.55 5.76 15.12
N ARG A 131 -6.62 5.44 13.83
CA ARG A 131 -6.18 4.16 13.26
C ARG A 131 -4.72 4.12 12.84
N LEU A 132 -4.02 5.25 12.86
CA LEU A 132 -2.63 5.33 12.42
C LEU A 132 -1.73 4.49 13.32
N GLU A 133 -0.94 3.61 12.71
CA GLU A 133 0.15 2.89 13.36
C GLU A 133 1.50 3.55 13.09
N GLY A 134 1.68 4.15 11.91
CA GLY A 134 2.85 4.99 11.63
C GLY A 134 3.08 5.30 10.16
N TYR A 135 4.02 6.20 9.95
CA TYR A 135 4.54 6.55 8.62
C TYR A 135 5.95 5.97 8.43
N ARG A 136 6.29 5.64 7.18
CA ARG A 136 7.60 5.12 6.79
C ARG A 136 8.09 5.79 5.51
N ARG A 137 9.28 6.36 5.60
CA ARG A 137 9.98 6.98 4.47
C ARG A 137 11.03 6.04 3.92
N PHE A 138 11.09 5.94 2.60
CA PHE A 138 12.04 5.07 1.90
C PHE A 138 12.97 5.87 1.01
N LYS A 139 14.21 5.41 0.92
CA LYS A 139 15.22 5.93 -0.01
C LYS A 139 15.47 4.88 -1.09
N GLN A 140 15.90 5.34 -2.26
CA GLN A 140 16.34 4.43 -3.32
C GLN A 140 17.46 3.53 -2.82
N ILE A 141 17.44 2.28 -3.26
CA ILE A 141 18.58 1.40 -3.08
C ILE A 141 19.65 1.90 -4.06
N GLU A 142 20.78 2.37 -3.53
CA GLU A 142 21.96 2.65 -4.35
C GLU A 142 22.46 1.32 -4.93
N GLU A 143 22.68 1.28 -6.25
CA GLU A 143 23.25 0.12 -6.96
C GLU A 143 24.72 -0.11 -6.60
#